data_AF-A6YII0-F1
#
_entry.id   AF-A6YII0-F1
#
_cell.length_a   1.000
_cell.length_b   1.000
_cell.length_c   1.000
_cell.angle_alpha   90.00
_cell.angle_beta   90.00
_cell.angle_gamma   90.00
#
_symmetry.space_group_name_H-M   'P 1'
#
loop_
_entity.id
_entity.type
_entity.pdbx_description
1 polymer ?
#
loop_
_entity_poly.entity_id
_entity_poly.type
_entity_poly.pdbx_seq_one_letter_code
_entity_poly.pdbx_strand_id
1 'polypeptide(L)'
;MKHLNKLLVAVLMAMGLSSHAQDSNNPWAISFGVNAVDTRTSSGSGSGFFDQHFSQPFSVKDNWNILPSLSYIGVSRYVGSGFSVGLQG
;
A
#
# COMPACT_ATOMS: atom_id res chain seq x y z
N MET A 1 20.20 2.27 14.74
CA MET A 1 19.25 2.53 13.64
C MET A 1 18.76 3.99 13.59
N LYS A 2 19.63 5.00 13.61
CA LYS A 2 19.19 6.42 13.60
C LYS A 2 19.07 7.02 12.18
N HIS A 3 19.67 6.37 11.18
CA HIS A 3 19.73 6.87 9.80
C HIS A 3 19.03 5.95 8.78
N LEU A 4 18.58 4.76 9.19
CA LEU A 4 17.89 3.83 8.27
C LEU A 4 16.58 4.44 7.76
N ASN A 5 15.79 5.10 8.61
CA ASN A 5 14.60 5.81 8.17
C ASN A 5 14.91 6.94 7.18
N LYS A 6 16.04 7.63 7.35
CA LYS A 6 16.46 8.71 6.43
C LYS A 6 16.88 8.14 5.08
N LEU A 7 17.61 7.03 5.09
CA LEU A 7 18.02 6.31 3.88
C LEU A 7 16.80 5.74 3.15
N LEU A 8 15.86 5.14 3.87
CA LEU A 8 14.59 4.65 3.32
C LEU A 8 13.82 5.78 2.62
N VAL A 9 13.63 6.93 3.30
CA VAL A 9 12.94 8.08 2.72
C VAL A 9 13.67 8.61 1.48
N ALA A 10 15.00 8.70 1.52
CA ALA A 10 15.80 9.14 0.37
C ALA A 10 15.67 8.18 -0.83
N VAL A 11 15.71 6.88 -0.59
CA VAL A 11 15.50 5.85 -1.63
C VAL A 11 14.09 5.94 -2.21
N LEU A 12 13.07 6.05 -1.36
CA LEU A 12 11.67 6.21 -1.80
C LEU A 12 11.47 7.47 -2.65
N MET A 13 12.08 8.60 -2.26
CA MET A 13 12.03 9.84 -3.04
C MET A 13 12.72 9.69 -4.40
N ALA A 14 13.91 9.08 -4.43
CA ALA A 14 14.62 8.83 -5.68
C ALA A 14 13.81 7.92 -6.62
N MET A 15 13.25 6.83 -6.10
CA MET A 15 12.40 5.91 -6.88
C MET A 15 11.11 6.57 -7.36
N GLY A 16 10.48 7.43 -6.55
CA GLY A 16 9.29 8.16 -6.94
C GLY A 16 9.53 9.12 -8.11
N LEU A 17 10.69 9.77 -8.13
CA LEU A 17 11.10 10.66 -9.22
C LEU A 17 11.55 9.90 -10.48
N SER A 18 11.99 8.64 -10.35
CA SER A 18 12.40 7.78 -11.46
C SER A 18 11.38 6.68 -11.80
N SER A 19 10.09 6.91 -11.50
CA SER A 19 9.04 5.94 -11.78
C SER A 19 8.76 5.84 -13.27
N HIS A 20 9.05 4.69 -13.87
CA HIS A 20 8.74 4.38 -15.27
C HIS A 20 7.51 3.48 -15.36
N ALA A 21 6.60 3.80 -16.26
CA ALA A 21 5.46 2.94 -16.56
C ALA A 21 5.91 1.65 -17.28
N GLN A 22 5.17 0.57 -17.11
CA GLN A 22 5.41 -0.68 -17.82
C GLN A 22 5.02 -0.54 -19.30
N ASP A 23 5.95 -0.86 -20.20
CA ASP A 23 5.77 -0.78 -21.64
C ASP A 23 6.70 -1.78 -22.37
N SER A 24 6.88 -1.64 -23.69
CA SER A 24 7.79 -2.49 -24.46
C SER A 24 9.26 -2.33 -24.10
N ASN A 25 9.67 -1.17 -23.59
CA ASN A 25 11.04 -0.85 -23.22
C ASN A 25 11.33 -1.26 -21.76
N ASN A 26 10.33 -1.18 -20.88
CA ASN A 26 10.34 -1.61 -19.49
C ASN A 26 9.31 -2.73 -19.28
N PRO A 27 9.58 -3.96 -19.74
CA PRO A 27 8.56 -5.00 -19.80
C PRO A 27 8.21 -5.59 -18.44
N TRP A 28 9.06 -5.47 -17.41
CA TRP A 28 8.84 -6.07 -16.10
C TRP A 28 8.33 -5.04 -15.10
N ALA A 29 7.29 -5.40 -14.36
CA ALA A 29 6.80 -4.64 -13.22
C ALA A 29 6.75 -5.53 -11.98
N ILE A 30 7.23 -4.97 -10.87
CA ILE A 30 7.17 -5.60 -9.55
C ILE A 30 6.23 -4.76 -8.70
N SER A 31 5.28 -5.42 -8.05
CA SER A 31 4.32 -4.81 -7.14
C SER A 31 4.40 -5.49 -5.79
N PHE A 32 4.14 -4.74 -4.74
CA PHE A 32 4.02 -5.27 -3.39
C PHE A 32 3.03 -4.40 -2.63
N GLY A 33 2.38 -4.99 -1.63
CA GLY A 33 1.42 -4.25 -0.83
C GLY A 33 1.26 -4.87 0.55
N VAL A 34 0.65 -4.09 1.42
CA VAL A 34 0.32 -4.48 2.78
C VAL A 34 -1.19 -4.39 2.96
N ASN A 35 -1.76 -5.37 3.65
CA ASN A 35 -3.16 -5.40 4.01
C ASN A 35 -3.32 -4.78 5.41
N ALA A 36 -4.35 -3.95 5.55
CA ALA A 36 -4.73 -3.30 6.78
C ALA A 36 -6.25 -3.45 6.91
N VAL A 37 -6.70 -3.99 8.04
CA VAL A 37 -8.13 -4.17 8.33
C VAL A 37 -8.47 -3.37 9.57
N ASP A 38 -9.47 -2.49 9.46
CA ASP A 38 -10.09 -1.84 10.62
C ASP A 38 -10.94 -2.89 11.35
N THR A 39 -10.57 -3.21 12.58
CA THR A 39 -11.25 -4.23 13.40
C THR A 39 -12.32 -3.61 14.31
N ARG A 40 -12.55 -2.30 14.22
CA ARG A 40 -13.53 -1.61 15.04
C ARG A 40 -14.95 -2.00 14.61
N THR A 41 -15.62 -2.77 15.45
CA THR A 41 -16.99 -3.26 15.20
C THR A 41 -18.08 -2.27 15.65
N SER A 42 -17.73 -1.22 16.39
CA SER A 42 -18.65 -0.16 16.80
C SER A 42 -17.88 1.11 17.19
N SER A 43 -18.21 2.25 16.60
CA SER A 43 -17.78 3.54 17.10
C SER A 43 -18.69 4.01 18.24
N GLY A 44 -18.10 4.26 19.39
CA GLY A 44 -18.83 4.65 20.60
C GLY A 44 -19.71 5.89 20.43
N SER A 45 -20.86 5.84 21.10
CA SER A 45 -21.80 6.87 21.62
C SER A 45 -21.97 8.23 20.92
N GLY A 46 -21.61 8.39 19.64
CA GLY A 46 -21.96 9.57 18.85
C GLY A 46 -23.43 9.54 18.45
N SER A 47 -24.15 10.65 18.60
CA SER A 47 -25.59 10.73 18.28
C SER A 47 -25.89 10.97 16.79
N GLY A 48 -24.90 10.84 15.89
CA GLY A 48 -25.03 11.14 14.46
C GLY A 48 -24.38 10.10 13.54
N PHE A 49 -24.90 9.97 12.32
CA PHE A 49 -24.46 9.00 11.30
C PHE A 49 -22.93 9.04 11.03
N PHE A 50 -22.35 10.24 10.92
CA PHE A 50 -20.91 10.39 10.65
C PHE A 50 -20.04 9.96 11.84
N ASP A 51 -20.43 10.29 13.06
CA ASP A 51 -19.69 9.83 14.25
C ASP A 51 -19.79 8.32 14.44
N GLN A 52 -20.92 7.73 14.00
CA GLN A 52 -21.18 6.29 14.06
C GLN A 52 -20.48 5.45 12.96
N HIS A 53 -19.97 6.07 11.91
CA HIS A 53 -19.38 5.33 10.76
C HIS A 53 -17.97 5.81 10.38
N PHE A 54 -17.60 7.04 10.74
CA PHE A 54 -16.34 7.66 10.34
C PHE A 54 -15.61 8.33 11.51
N SER A 55 -15.91 7.97 12.75
CA SER A 55 -15.10 8.46 13.87
C SER A 55 -13.75 7.75 13.91
N GLN A 56 -12.69 8.53 14.10
CA GLN A 56 -11.32 8.04 14.33
C GLN A 56 -10.70 7.16 13.20
N PRO A 57 -10.82 7.53 11.91
CA PRO A 57 -10.25 6.73 10.82
C PRO A 57 -8.71 6.68 10.88
N PHE A 58 -8.07 7.68 11.50
CA PHE A 58 -6.62 7.77 11.63
C PHE A 58 -6.07 7.26 12.97
N SER A 59 -6.89 6.66 13.83
CA SER A 59 -6.43 6.00 15.06
C SER A 59 -5.83 4.62 14.75
N VAL A 60 -4.73 4.64 13.98
CA VAL A 60 -4.08 3.46 13.41
C VAL A 60 -3.66 2.44 14.47
N LYS A 61 -3.15 2.91 15.62
CA LYS A 61 -2.70 2.02 16.69
C LYS A 61 -3.82 1.26 17.39
N ASP A 62 -5.02 1.86 17.42
CA ASP A 62 -6.12 1.39 18.25
C ASP A 62 -7.15 0.61 17.43
N ASN A 63 -7.34 0.98 16.16
CA ASN A 63 -8.42 0.46 15.32
C ASN A 63 -7.92 -0.43 14.18
N TRP A 64 -6.66 -0.29 13.75
CA TRP A 64 -6.17 -0.99 12.55
C TRP A 64 -5.27 -2.15 12.92
N ASN A 65 -5.61 -3.34 12.43
CA ASN A 65 -4.69 -4.47 12.38
C ASN A 65 -3.91 -4.42 11.06
N ILE A 66 -2.71 -3.85 11.12
CA ILE A 66 -1.79 -3.77 9.99
C ILE A 66 -0.76 -4.88 10.14
N LEU A 67 -0.65 -5.75 9.13
CA LEU A 67 0.42 -6.73 9.11
C LEU A 67 1.77 -6.00 9.00
N PRO A 68 2.75 -6.27 9.89
CA PRO A 68 4.07 -5.65 9.83
C PRO A 68 4.94 -6.19 8.66
N SER A 69 4.34 -6.99 7.77
CA SER A 69 4.99 -7.66 6.64
C SER A 69 4.24 -7.38 5.33
N LEU A 70 4.96 -7.51 4.21
CA LEU A 70 4.35 -7.52 2.88
C LEU A 70 3.29 -8.62 2.83
N SER A 71 2.06 -8.22 2.48
CA SER A 71 0.91 -9.11 2.38
C SER A 71 0.79 -9.74 1.00
N TYR A 72 1.37 -9.11 -0.01
CA TYR A 72 1.58 -9.72 -1.31
C TYR A 72 2.81 -9.15 -2.01
N ILE A 73 3.33 -9.95 -2.93
CA ILE A 73 4.27 -9.57 -3.97
C ILE A 73 3.73 -10.07 -5.31
N GLY A 74 3.82 -9.23 -6.33
CA GLY A 74 3.38 -9.55 -7.68
C GLY A 74 4.45 -9.21 -8.69
N VAL A 75 4.62 -10.05 -9.69
CA VAL A 75 5.48 -9.79 -10.84
C VAL A 75 4.63 -9.91 -12.10
N SER A 76 4.64 -8.88 -12.93
CA SER A 76 3.97 -8.89 -14.23
C SER A 76 4.93 -8.56 -15.35
N ARG A 77 4.62 -9.07 -16.54
CA ARG A 77 5.36 -8.83 -17.76
C ARG A 77 4.43 -8.30 -18.85
N TYR A 78 4.86 -7.25 -19.53
CA TYR A 78 4.25 -6.73 -20.74
C TYR A 78 4.40 -7.74 -21.89
N VAL A 79 3.28 -8.09 -22.52
CA VAL A 79 3.22 -9.08 -23.61
C VAL A 79 2.85 -8.46 -24.97
N GLY A 80 2.74 -7.14 -25.04
CA GLY A 80 2.45 -6.41 -26.28
C GLY A 80 1.03 -5.85 -26.33
N SER A 81 0.80 -4.91 -27.24
CA SER A 81 -0.52 -4.33 -27.53
C SER A 81 -1.27 -3.79 -26.31
N GLY A 82 -0.56 -3.27 -25.32
CA GLY A 82 -1.17 -2.75 -24.09
C GLY A 82 -1.50 -3.81 -23.03
N PHE A 83 -1.18 -5.08 -23.26
CA PHE A 83 -1.46 -6.17 -22.34
C PHE A 83 -0.26 -6.55 -21.48
N SER A 84 -0.54 -6.90 -20.22
CA SER A 84 0.44 -7.45 -19.27
C SER A 84 -0.14 -8.68 -18.59
N VAL A 85 0.71 -9.68 -18.35
CA VAL A 85 0.35 -10.92 -17.63
C VAL A 85 1.25 -11.04 -16.41
N GLY A 86 0.67 -11.36 -15.26
CA GLY A 86 1.43 -11.45 -14.02
C GLY A 86 0.88 -12.49 -13.05
N LEU A 87 1.71 -12.81 -12.07
CA LEU A 87 1.38 -13.66 -10.94
C LEU A 87 1.53 -12.83 -9.67
N GLN A 88 0.62 -13.04 -8.72
CA GLN A 88 0.61 -12.37 -7.42
C GLN A 88 0.34 -13.40 -6.33
N GLY A 89 1.03 -13.27 -5.20
CA GLY A 89 0.87 -14.10 -4.00
C GLY A 89 1.38 -13.43 -2.76
#